data_AF-A0A848B5T2-F1
#
_entry.id   AF-A0A848B5T2-F1
#
_cell.length_a   1.000
_cell.length_b   1.000
_cell.length_c   1.000
_cell.angle_alpha   90.00
_cell.angle_beta   90.00
_cell.angle_gamma   90.00
#
_symmetry.space_group_name_H-M   'P 1'
#
loop_
_entity.id
_entity.type
_entity.pdbx_description
1 polymer ?
#
loop_
_entity_poly.entity_id
_entity_poly.type
_entity_poly.pdbx_seq_one_letter_code
_entity_poly.pdbx_strand_id
1 'polypeptide(L)'
;MLERLNFEMEEQALAAAVVVRGRQVFFACWHGEALAGGPSWRPLENGRRFLRRLERVHLSQWKKSYRAESPEDAVSPWQLSLSDGGVRRVIKGNAYPENWAAFVDVMNELPGLALPKVNQVEVLQLLYEGALAPVPGNVYAPRQSGGTLVEKLVVNRGKHILILTRHKQGFGTERHAFDSVRNVPLLLKRVDASLSALSALPEQPGGRFSERDGERLELRLMRRTGEERQLIFGVRSTWPECLRALLREITVLTYDVKSELLQNTPQAPSAATPTVPAAQHQVEKEDGEEAR
;
A
#
# COMPACT_ATOMS: atom_id res chain seq x y z
N MET A 1 -1.32 -15.32 30.62
CA MET A 1 -1.52 -13.87 30.77
C MET A 1 -0.16 -13.19 30.90
N LEU A 2 0.09 -12.10 30.17
CA LEU A 2 1.37 -11.39 30.19
C LEU A 2 1.78 -10.99 31.62
N GLU A 3 2.97 -11.39 32.03
CA GLU A 3 3.57 -11.07 33.33
C GLU A 3 4.60 -9.96 33.19
N ARG A 4 5.43 -10.03 32.16
CA ARG A 4 6.51 -9.07 31.90
C ARG A 4 6.76 -8.90 30.41
N LEU A 5 7.02 -7.67 30.01
CA LEU A 5 7.47 -7.28 28.69
C LEU A 5 8.66 -6.33 28.87
N ASN A 6 9.78 -6.59 28.21
CA ASN A 6 10.88 -5.63 28.06
C ASN A 6 11.11 -5.42 26.57
N PHE A 7 11.12 -4.16 26.14
CA PHE A 7 11.37 -3.74 24.78
C PHE A 7 12.59 -2.83 24.74
N GLU A 8 13.46 -3.05 23.78
CA GLU A 8 14.71 -2.31 23.57
C GLU A 8 14.87 -2.02 22.08
N MET A 9 15.32 -0.81 21.76
CA MET A 9 15.64 -0.39 20.40
C MET A 9 16.97 0.37 20.40
N GLU A 10 17.95 -0.17 19.68
CA GLU A 10 19.37 0.22 19.83
C GLU A 10 19.64 1.67 19.36
N GLU A 11 19.13 2.04 18.19
CA GLU A 11 19.44 3.35 17.56
C GLU A 11 18.96 4.55 18.39
N GLN A 12 17.87 4.40 19.13
CA GLN A 12 17.32 5.46 19.99
C GLN A 12 17.77 5.33 21.44
N ALA A 13 18.60 4.32 21.74
CA ALA A 13 18.93 3.87 23.08
C ALA A 13 17.68 3.80 23.98
N LEU A 14 16.55 3.41 23.42
CA LEU A 14 15.25 3.54 24.07
C LEU A 14 14.82 2.17 24.56
N ALA A 15 14.43 2.11 25.84
CA ALA A 15 13.96 0.90 26.47
C ALA A 15 12.71 1.15 27.30
N ALA A 16 11.82 0.17 27.27
CA ALA A 16 10.59 0.17 28.05
C ALA A 16 10.40 -1.20 28.68
N ALA A 17 9.98 -1.23 29.93
CA ALA A 17 9.55 -2.44 30.59
C ALA A 17 8.14 -2.26 31.14
N VAL A 18 7.35 -3.34 31.05
CA VAL A 18 6.00 -3.45 31.61
C VAL A 18 5.96 -4.71 32.45
N VAL A 19 5.42 -4.60 33.66
CA VAL A 19 5.24 -5.72 34.59
C VAL A 19 3.82 -5.69 35.15
N VAL A 20 3.18 -6.84 35.18
CA VAL A 20 1.88 -7.02 35.83
C VAL A 20 2.11 -7.56 37.23
N ARG A 21 1.66 -6.82 38.25
CA ARG A 21 1.72 -7.24 39.66
C ARG A 21 0.29 -7.27 40.21
N GLY A 22 -0.22 -8.46 40.50
CA GLY A 22 -1.62 -8.63 40.88
C GLY A 22 -2.56 -8.14 39.76
N ARG A 23 -3.37 -7.12 40.03
CA ARG A 23 -4.31 -6.53 39.05
C ARG A 23 -3.83 -5.20 38.47
N GLN A 24 -2.63 -4.75 38.83
CA GLN A 24 -2.07 -3.45 38.43
C GLN A 24 -0.93 -3.65 37.44
N VAL A 25 -0.91 -2.78 36.42
CA VAL A 25 0.18 -2.73 35.45
C VAL A 25 1.15 -1.64 35.90
N PHE A 26 2.43 -1.98 35.90
CA PHE A 26 3.53 -1.05 36.14
C PHE A 26 4.38 -0.96 34.89
N PHE A 27 4.92 0.22 34.64
CA PHE A 27 5.84 0.45 33.54
C PHE A 27 7.05 1.24 33.99
N ALA A 28 8.11 1.18 33.21
CA ALA A 28 9.28 2.03 33.30
C ALA A 28 9.82 2.26 31.89
N CYS A 29 10.22 3.49 31.60
CA CYS A 29 10.80 3.89 30.32
C CYS A 29 12.10 4.64 30.61
N TRP A 30 13.14 4.37 29.83
CA TRP A 30 14.42 5.06 29.96
C TRP A 30 15.11 5.17 28.60
N HIS A 31 16.01 6.15 28.53
CA HIS A 31 16.85 6.42 27.36
C HIS A 31 18.31 6.27 27.80
N GLY A 32 19.14 5.63 26.99
CA GLY A 32 20.53 5.31 27.31
C GLY A 32 20.69 4.07 28.19
N GLU A 33 21.82 4.01 28.90
CA GLU A 33 22.12 2.93 29.84
C GLU A 33 21.12 2.89 31.00
N ALA A 34 20.86 1.68 31.51
CA ALA A 34 19.96 1.48 32.64
C ALA A 34 20.44 2.33 33.83
N LEU A 35 19.53 3.15 34.38
CA LEU A 35 19.80 3.99 35.54
C LEU A 35 20.46 3.16 36.65
N ALA A 36 21.54 3.68 37.25
CA ALA A 36 22.30 3.01 38.32
C ALA A 36 21.46 2.61 39.56
N GLY A 37 20.24 3.16 39.70
CA GLY A 37 19.26 2.82 40.74
C GLY A 37 18.14 1.87 40.28
N GLY A 38 18.22 1.31 39.07
CA GLY A 38 17.17 0.50 38.46
C GLY A 38 16.00 1.30 37.90
N PRO A 39 15.06 0.64 37.20
CA PRO A 39 13.93 1.30 36.57
C PRO A 39 12.96 1.90 37.60
N SER A 40 12.60 3.17 37.42
CA SER A 40 11.54 3.84 38.20
C SER A 40 10.17 3.31 37.76
N TRP A 41 9.63 2.35 38.50
CA TRP A 41 8.34 1.74 38.22
C TRP A 41 7.20 2.68 38.59
N ARG A 42 6.34 2.97 37.62
CA ARG A 42 5.13 3.78 37.81
C ARG A 42 3.89 2.95 37.48
N PRO A 43 2.78 3.09 38.23
CA PRO A 43 1.53 2.47 37.85
C PRO A 43 1.03 3.08 36.53
N LEU A 44 0.58 2.24 35.60
CA LEU A 44 -0.05 2.68 34.36
C LEU A 44 -1.54 2.92 34.60
N GLU A 45 -1.98 4.16 34.40
CA GLU A 45 -3.40 4.48 34.35
C GLU A 45 -4.06 3.70 33.21
N ASN A 46 -5.24 3.13 33.47
CA ASN A 46 -5.93 2.26 32.50
C ASN A 46 -5.11 1.05 32.01
N GLY A 47 -4.21 0.48 32.83
CA GLY A 47 -3.39 -0.67 32.45
C GLY A 47 -4.16 -1.87 31.85
N ARG A 48 -5.42 -2.10 32.23
CA ARG A 48 -6.27 -3.14 31.61
C ARG A 48 -6.62 -2.82 30.14
N ARG A 49 -6.76 -1.55 29.77
CA ARG A 49 -6.97 -1.13 28.38
C ARG A 49 -5.70 -1.37 27.57
N PHE A 50 -4.54 -0.99 28.13
CA PHE A 50 -3.24 -1.26 27.53
C PHE A 50 -3.04 -2.76 27.26
N LEU A 51 -3.25 -3.62 28.26
CA LEU A 51 -3.11 -5.08 28.08
C LEU A 51 -4.05 -5.64 27.01
N ARG A 52 -5.32 -5.22 26.99
CA ARG A 52 -6.28 -5.64 25.96
C ARG A 52 -5.86 -5.21 24.55
N ARG A 53 -5.27 -4.02 24.40
CA ARG A 53 -4.76 -3.57 23.10
C ARG A 53 -3.50 -4.34 22.72
N LEU A 54 -2.62 -4.63 23.68
CA LEU A 54 -1.41 -5.42 23.46
C LEU A 54 -1.73 -6.87 23.05
N GLU A 55 -2.77 -7.48 23.63
CA GLU A 55 -3.26 -8.81 23.22
C GLU A 55 -3.69 -8.85 21.75
N ARG A 56 -4.31 -7.79 21.24
CA ARG A 56 -4.72 -7.65 19.82
C ARG A 56 -3.55 -7.52 18.84
N VAL A 57 -2.34 -7.25 19.33
CA VAL A 57 -1.12 -7.25 18.49
C VAL A 57 -0.75 -8.69 18.10
N HIS A 58 -1.20 -9.68 18.87
CA HIS A 58 -0.90 -11.10 18.66
C HIS A 58 0.61 -11.40 18.65
N LEU A 59 1.35 -10.90 19.65
CA LEU A 59 2.79 -11.11 19.83
C LEU A 59 3.21 -12.59 19.84
N SER A 60 2.29 -13.50 20.20
CA SER A 60 2.53 -14.95 20.15
C SER A 60 2.79 -15.47 18.73
N GLN A 61 2.18 -14.86 17.72
CA GLN A 61 2.34 -15.23 16.30
C GLN A 61 3.65 -14.74 15.71
N TRP A 62 4.37 -13.87 16.42
CA TRP A 62 5.62 -13.35 15.91
C TRP A 62 6.66 -14.49 15.80
N LYS A 63 7.64 -14.38 14.90
CA LYS A 63 8.79 -15.29 14.82
C LYS A 63 9.83 -14.90 15.87
N LYS A 64 10.75 -15.79 16.23
CA LYS A 64 11.82 -15.46 17.20
C LYS A 64 12.88 -14.51 16.63
N SER A 65 13.07 -14.55 15.30
CA SER A 65 14.06 -13.76 14.58
C SER A 65 13.40 -13.18 13.34
N TYR A 66 13.53 -11.86 13.16
CA TYR A 66 13.07 -11.12 11.99
C TYR A 66 14.28 -10.52 11.28
N ARG A 67 14.50 -10.95 10.04
CA ARG A 67 15.58 -10.41 9.20
C ARG A 67 14.98 -9.77 7.96
N ALA A 68 15.50 -8.58 7.64
CA ALA A 68 15.19 -7.94 6.38
C ALA A 68 15.74 -8.80 5.22
N GLU A 69 14.96 -8.93 4.15
CA GLU A 69 15.36 -9.70 2.97
C GLU A 69 16.33 -8.89 2.10
N SER A 70 16.22 -7.56 2.12
CA SER A 70 17.14 -6.63 1.48
C SER A 70 17.71 -5.62 2.50
N PRO A 71 18.87 -4.99 2.21
CA PRO A 71 19.43 -3.93 3.06
C PRO A 71 18.52 -2.71 3.17
N GLU A 72 17.73 -2.43 2.12
CA GLU A 72 16.81 -1.29 2.08
C GLU A 72 15.61 -1.47 3.02
N ASP A 73 15.23 -2.72 3.30
CA ASP A 73 14.17 -3.07 4.25
C ASP A 73 14.67 -3.16 5.70
N ALA A 74 15.98 -3.02 5.92
CA ALA A 74 16.57 -3.12 7.24
C ALA A 74 16.23 -1.90 8.09
N VAL A 75 15.79 -2.16 9.31
CA VAL A 75 15.48 -1.15 10.33
C VAL A 75 16.47 -1.26 11.49
N SER A 76 16.41 -0.29 12.39
CA SER A 76 17.12 -0.32 13.67
C SER A 76 16.92 -1.66 14.39
N PRO A 77 18.00 -2.29 14.89
CA PRO A 77 17.87 -3.49 15.70
C PRO A 77 16.97 -3.26 16.91
N TRP A 78 16.08 -4.21 17.13
CA TRP A 78 15.15 -4.19 18.25
C TRP A 78 15.07 -5.57 18.91
N GLN A 79 14.75 -5.56 20.20
CA GLN A 79 14.59 -6.76 21.02
C GLN A 79 13.34 -6.63 21.88
N LEU A 80 12.58 -7.72 21.96
CA LEU A 80 11.39 -7.86 22.78
C LEU A 80 11.49 -9.14 23.61
N SER A 81 11.53 -8.99 24.92
CA SER A 81 11.50 -10.09 25.89
C SER A 81 10.12 -10.16 26.55
N LEU A 82 9.47 -11.31 26.49
CA LEU A 82 8.13 -11.57 26.99
C LEU A 82 8.15 -12.69 28.03
N SER A 83 7.41 -12.54 29.12
CA SER A 83 7.07 -13.60 30.06
C SER A 83 5.55 -13.70 30.11
N ASP A 84 5.02 -14.87 29.76
CA ASP A 84 3.58 -15.15 29.77
C ASP A 84 3.34 -16.52 30.41
N GLY A 85 2.70 -16.53 31.59
CA GLY A 85 2.43 -17.77 32.33
C GLY A 85 3.69 -18.60 32.62
N GLY A 86 4.78 -17.95 33.03
CA GLY A 86 6.09 -18.58 33.25
C GLY A 86 6.90 -18.91 31.98
N VAL A 87 6.31 -18.84 30.78
CA VAL A 87 7.05 -19.06 29.53
C VAL A 87 7.77 -17.78 29.15
N ARG A 88 9.11 -17.86 29.07
CA ARG A 88 9.96 -16.76 28.63
C ARG A 88 10.29 -16.87 27.15
N ARG A 89 10.14 -15.78 26.43
CA ARG A 89 10.43 -15.69 25.01
C ARG A 89 11.19 -14.41 24.71
N VAL A 90 12.27 -14.53 23.93
CA VAL A 90 12.96 -13.37 23.35
C VAL A 90 12.73 -13.38 21.84
N ILE A 91 12.37 -12.22 21.31
CA ILE A 91 12.18 -11.95 19.90
C ILE A 91 13.16 -10.84 19.53
N LYS A 92 13.90 -11.03 18.45
CA LYS A 92 14.85 -10.03 17.96
C LYS A 92 14.61 -9.77 16.48
N GLY A 93 14.94 -8.57 16.02
CA GLY A 93 14.91 -8.31 14.59
C GLY A 93 15.58 -7.03 14.16
N ASN A 94 15.89 -6.98 12.87
CA ASN A 94 16.21 -5.76 12.12
C ASN A 94 15.18 -5.55 10.97
N ALA A 95 14.00 -6.14 11.11
CA ALA A 95 12.85 -5.95 10.24
C ALA A 95 11.57 -5.90 11.09
N TYR A 96 10.51 -5.28 10.56
CA TYR A 96 9.25 -5.14 11.28
C TYR A 96 8.28 -6.31 11.01
N PRO A 97 7.72 -6.94 12.06
CA PRO A 97 6.59 -7.87 11.93
C PRO A 97 5.35 -7.21 11.31
N GLU A 98 4.40 -8.01 10.82
CA GLU A 98 3.17 -7.52 10.17
C GLU A 98 2.34 -6.56 11.05
N ASN A 99 2.27 -6.80 12.36
CA ASN A 99 1.52 -5.97 13.32
C ASN A 99 2.41 -4.97 14.08
N TRP A 100 3.62 -4.68 13.58
CA TRP A 100 4.55 -3.77 14.26
C TRP A 100 3.99 -2.37 14.48
N ALA A 101 3.27 -1.82 13.51
CA ALA A 101 2.65 -0.51 13.65
C ALA A 101 1.64 -0.45 14.81
N ALA A 102 0.85 -1.51 15.00
CA ALA A 102 -0.07 -1.64 16.13
C ALA A 102 0.68 -1.79 17.46
N PHE A 103 1.80 -2.52 17.48
CA PHE A 103 2.68 -2.61 18.64
C PHE A 103 3.22 -1.23 19.06
N VAL A 104 3.76 -0.47 18.10
CA VAL A 104 4.28 0.88 18.31
C VAL A 104 3.21 1.80 18.90
N ASP A 105 1.98 1.78 18.36
CA ASP A 105 0.88 2.58 18.90
C ASP A 105 0.55 2.25 20.36
N VAL A 106 0.57 0.97 20.72
CA VAL A 106 0.28 0.53 22.08
C VAL A 106 1.41 0.92 23.02
N MET A 107 2.66 0.71 22.62
CA MET A 107 3.82 1.10 23.41
C MET A 107 3.89 2.62 23.63
N ASN A 108 3.50 3.41 22.63
CA ASN A 108 3.42 4.88 22.74
C ASN A 108 2.29 5.39 23.65
N GLU A 109 1.45 4.51 24.21
CA GLU A 109 0.57 4.89 25.34
C GLU A 109 1.33 5.02 26.65
N LEU A 110 2.55 4.45 26.75
CA LEU A 110 3.36 4.54 27.96
C LEU A 110 3.91 5.96 28.11
N PRO A 111 3.64 6.64 29.25
CA PRO A 111 4.15 7.98 29.49
C PRO A 111 5.68 8.06 29.41
N GLY A 112 6.20 8.99 28.60
CA GLY A 112 7.64 9.16 28.41
C GLY A 112 8.27 8.21 27.39
N LEU A 113 7.46 7.40 26.69
CA LEU A 113 7.89 6.63 25.53
C LEU A 113 7.41 7.28 24.24
N ALA A 114 8.31 7.44 23.27
CA ALA A 114 7.99 7.98 21.95
C ALA A 114 8.73 7.19 20.86
N LEU A 115 8.25 5.99 20.58
CA LEU A 115 8.70 5.19 19.45
C LEU A 115 8.31 5.87 18.12
N PRO A 116 9.19 5.82 17.12
CA PRO A 116 8.91 6.41 15.81
C PRO A 116 7.73 5.68 15.18
N LYS A 117 6.76 6.45 14.68
CA LYS A 117 5.65 5.88 13.93
C LYS A 117 6.19 5.20 12.68
N VAL A 118 5.68 4.02 12.39
CA VAL A 118 6.00 3.29 11.17
C VAL A 118 5.59 4.12 9.97
N ASN A 119 6.54 4.38 9.07
CA ASN A 119 6.28 5.10 7.83
C ASN A 119 5.59 4.20 6.79
N GLN A 120 4.32 3.88 7.02
CA GLN A 120 3.49 3.08 6.12
C GLN A 120 2.30 3.87 5.59
N VAL A 121 1.82 3.51 4.41
CA VAL A 121 0.61 4.10 3.82
C VAL A 121 -0.65 3.55 4.53
N GLU A 122 -1.48 4.46 5.04
CA GLU A 122 -2.74 4.17 5.71
C GLU A 122 -3.94 4.38 4.79
N VAL A 123 -3.88 5.41 3.93
CA VAL A 123 -4.95 5.71 2.97
C VAL A 123 -4.33 5.98 1.60
N LEU A 124 -4.91 5.35 0.58
CA LEU A 124 -4.65 5.59 -0.83
C LEU A 124 -5.97 6.01 -1.47
N GLN A 125 -5.98 7.15 -2.15
CA GLN A 125 -7.11 7.59 -2.95
C GLN A 125 -6.66 7.85 -4.38
N LEU A 126 -7.39 7.31 -5.35
CA LEU A 126 -7.22 7.63 -6.76
C LEU A 126 -8.52 8.25 -7.24
N LEU A 127 -8.43 9.39 -7.93
CA LEU A 127 -9.52 10.06 -8.59
C LEU A 127 -9.16 10.20 -10.07
N TYR A 128 -9.82 9.42 -10.90
CA TYR A 128 -9.69 9.47 -12.35
C TYR A 128 -10.84 10.26 -12.95
N GLU A 129 -10.54 11.19 -13.83
CA GLU A 129 -11.48 11.98 -14.62
C GLU A 129 -11.12 11.76 -16.10
N GLY A 130 -12.09 11.34 -16.91
CA GLY A 130 -11.87 11.09 -18.33
C GLY A 130 -13.13 11.30 -19.16
N ALA A 131 -12.95 11.35 -20.48
CA ALA A 131 -14.05 11.40 -21.42
C ALA A 131 -14.61 9.99 -21.70
N LEU A 132 -15.92 9.83 -21.58
CA LEU A 132 -16.65 8.65 -22.02
C LEU A 132 -16.94 8.80 -23.52
N ALA A 133 -16.40 7.89 -24.33
CA ALA A 133 -16.66 7.89 -25.77
C ALA A 133 -18.16 7.69 -26.06
N PRO A 134 -18.72 8.40 -27.06
CA PRO A 134 -20.11 8.20 -27.47
C PRO A 134 -20.29 6.78 -28.00
N VAL A 135 -21.30 6.07 -27.47
CA VAL A 135 -21.65 4.73 -27.97
C VAL A 135 -22.71 4.88 -29.07
N PRO A 136 -22.45 4.41 -30.30
CA PRO A 136 -23.46 4.40 -31.35
C PRO A 136 -24.66 3.56 -30.90
N GLY A 137 -25.86 4.10 -31.08
CA GLY A 137 -27.09 3.38 -30.77
C GLY A 137 -27.30 2.21 -31.72
N ASN A 138 -28.10 1.24 -31.30
CA ASN A 138 -28.59 0.16 -32.14
C ASN A 138 -30.10 0.01 -31.96
N VAL A 139 -30.69 -0.98 -32.62
CA VAL A 139 -32.16 -1.23 -32.62
C VAL A 139 -32.72 -1.43 -31.20
N TYR A 140 -31.89 -1.88 -30.25
CA TYR A 140 -32.29 -2.21 -28.88
C TYR A 140 -31.82 -1.21 -27.83
N ALA A 141 -30.96 -0.25 -28.19
CA ALA A 141 -30.38 0.73 -27.27
C ALA A 141 -30.20 2.10 -27.93
N PRO A 142 -30.72 3.19 -27.32
CA PRO A 142 -30.60 4.53 -27.89
C PRO A 142 -29.13 5.00 -27.93
N ARG A 143 -28.82 5.87 -28.89
CA ARG A 143 -27.49 6.49 -29.02
C ARG A 143 -27.13 7.21 -27.73
N GLN A 144 -25.96 6.90 -27.19
CA GLN A 144 -25.46 7.54 -25.99
C GLN A 144 -24.54 8.68 -26.39
N SER A 145 -24.91 9.91 -26.04
CA SER A 145 -23.98 11.03 -26.09
C SER A 145 -22.82 10.72 -25.14
N GLY A 146 -21.59 10.90 -25.59
CA GLY A 146 -20.43 10.86 -24.70
C GLY A 146 -20.59 11.86 -23.55
N GLY A 147 -19.74 11.76 -22.54
CA GLY A 147 -19.83 12.62 -21.36
C GLY A 147 -18.63 12.46 -20.44
N THR A 148 -18.66 13.04 -19.25
CA THR A 148 -17.57 12.88 -18.29
C THR A 148 -17.75 11.60 -17.47
N LEU A 149 -16.64 10.88 -17.27
CA LEU A 149 -16.52 9.76 -16.35
C LEU A 149 -15.61 10.18 -15.19
N VAL A 150 -16.08 9.97 -13.96
CA VAL A 150 -15.29 10.17 -12.74
C VAL A 150 -15.24 8.87 -11.95
N GLU A 151 -14.05 8.31 -11.74
CA GLU A 151 -13.83 7.10 -10.95
C GLU A 151 -12.99 7.43 -9.72
N LYS A 152 -13.52 7.10 -8.54
CA LYS A 152 -12.84 7.28 -7.26
C LYS A 152 -12.58 5.93 -6.60
N LEU A 153 -11.32 5.54 -6.48
CA LEU A 153 -10.89 4.41 -5.68
C LEU A 153 -10.38 4.89 -4.32
N VAL A 154 -10.84 4.27 -3.23
CA VAL A 154 -10.35 4.51 -1.88
C VAL A 154 -9.92 3.19 -1.25
N VAL A 155 -8.67 3.13 -0.83
CA VAL A 155 -8.10 2.05 -0.03
C VAL A 155 -7.78 2.61 1.35
N ASN A 156 -8.28 1.99 2.41
CA ASN A 156 -8.01 2.42 3.78
C ASN A 156 -7.62 1.22 4.64
N ARG A 157 -6.37 1.22 5.11
CA ARG A 157 -5.77 0.17 5.94
C ARG A 157 -6.51 0.01 7.25
N GLY A 158 -6.69 1.08 8.02
CA GLY A 158 -7.30 1.03 9.36
C GLY A 158 -8.78 0.66 9.36
N LYS A 159 -9.53 1.03 8.31
CA LYS A 159 -10.93 0.65 8.13
C LYS A 159 -11.10 -0.67 7.39
N HIS A 160 -10.03 -1.25 6.86
CA HIS A 160 -10.05 -2.45 6.03
C HIS A 160 -11.02 -2.39 4.86
N ILE A 161 -11.08 -1.24 4.18
CA ILE A 161 -11.99 -1.02 3.04
C ILE A 161 -11.21 -0.77 1.75
N LEU A 162 -11.76 -1.30 0.67
CA LEU A 162 -11.42 -0.99 -0.71
C LEU A 162 -12.74 -0.67 -1.42
N ILE A 163 -12.90 0.55 -1.92
CA ILE A 163 -14.15 1.02 -2.50
C ILE A 163 -13.85 1.72 -3.82
N LEU A 164 -14.50 1.29 -4.89
CA LEU A 164 -14.52 1.99 -6.17
C LEU A 164 -15.89 2.62 -6.37
N THR A 165 -15.92 3.94 -6.58
CA THR A 165 -17.13 4.69 -6.92
C THR A 165 -16.98 5.24 -8.33
N ARG A 166 -17.92 4.96 -9.21
CA ARG A 166 -17.92 5.37 -10.61
C ARG A 166 -19.12 6.28 -10.86
N HIS A 167 -18.87 7.52 -11.23
CA HIS A 167 -19.89 8.47 -11.62
C HIS A 167 -19.81 8.71 -13.12
N LYS A 168 -20.90 8.41 -13.83
CA LYS A 168 -21.05 8.58 -15.27
C LYS A 168 -22.08 9.66 -15.51
N GLN A 169 -21.68 10.75 -16.15
CA GLN A 169 -22.60 11.84 -16.50
C GLN A 169 -23.75 11.29 -17.36
N GLY A 170 -25.00 11.49 -16.91
CA GLY A 170 -26.20 10.98 -17.60
C GLY A 170 -26.58 9.52 -17.30
N PHE A 171 -25.74 8.75 -16.61
CA PHE A 171 -26.02 7.33 -16.27
C PHE A 171 -26.08 7.06 -14.75
N GLY A 172 -25.67 8.02 -13.92
CA GLY A 172 -25.75 7.92 -12.47
C GLY A 172 -24.44 7.48 -11.80
N THR A 173 -24.55 6.90 -10.61
CA THR A 173 -23.40 6.55 -9.76
C THR A 173 -23.44 5.08 -9.37
N GLU A 174 -22.37 4.35 -9.66
CA GLU A 174 -22.13 2.96 -9.28
C GLU A 174 -21.11 2.93 -8.13
N ARG A 175 -21.33 2.09 -7.12
CA ARG A 175 -20.39 1.93 -5.99
C ARG A 175 -20.16 0.45 -5.74
N HIS A 176 -18.90 0.06 -5.79
CA HIS A 176 -18.42 -1.30 -5.54
C HIS A 176 -17.55 -1.28 -4.28
N ALA A 177 -17.98 -1.99 -3.24
CA ALA A 177 -17.16 -2.26 -2.07
C ALA A 177 -16.59 -3.68 -2.18
N PHE A 178 -15.29 -3.82 -1.92
CA PHE A 178 -14.59 -5.10 -1.98
C PHE A 178 -14.32 -5.54 -0.54
N ASP A 179 -15.10 -6.51 -0.05
CA ASP A 179 -15.17 -6.88 1.38
C ASP A 179 -14.06 -7.81 1.87
N SER A 180 -12.92 -7.91 1.18
CA SER A 180 -11.80 -8.68 1.72
C SER A 180 -10.97 -7.87 2.70
N VAL A 181 -11.48 -7.77 3.94
CA VAL A 181 -10.85 -7.13 5.11
C VAL A 181 -9.40 -7.59 5.31
N ARG A 182 -9.10 -8.85 4.96
CA ARG A 182 -7.75 -9.44 5.07
C ARG A 182 -6.80 -9.00 3.96
N ASN A 183 -7.30 -8.62 2.80
CA ASN A 183 -6.45 -8.33 1.63
C ASN A 183 -5.96 -6.88 1.61
N VAL A 184 -6.61 -5.94 2.28
CA VAL A 184 -6.21 -4.52 2.21
C VAL A 184 -4.82 -4.24 2.79
N PRO A 185 -4.47 -4.68 4.02
CA PRO A 185 -3.11 -4.51 4.52
C PRO A 185 -2.05 -5.23 3.67
N LEU A 186 -2.39 -6.42 3.15
CA LEU A 186 -1.52 -7.20 2.27
C LEU A 186 -1.29 -6.52 0.92
N LEU A 187 -2.35 -5.96 0.31
CA LEU A 187 -2.28 -5.17 -0.92
C LEU A 187 -1.32 -4.01 -0.72
N LEU A 188 -1.57 -3.16 0.29
CA LEU A 188 -0.74 -1.99 0.56
C LEU A 188 0.71 -2.36 0.86
N LYS A 189 0.96 -3.53 1.46
CA LYS A 189 2.31 -4.06 1.64
C LYS A 189 2.96 -4.48 0.31
N ARG A 190 2.22 -5.13 -0.60
CA ARG A 190 2.74 -5.54 -1.92
C ARG A 190 3.08 -4.34 -2.81
N VAL A 191 2.29 -3.28 -2.74
CA VAL A 191 2.50 -2.06 -3.54
C VAL A 191 3.37 -1.02 -2.83
N ASP A 192 3.91 -1.32 -1.64
CA ASP A 192 4.63 -0.34 -0.82
C ASP A 192 5.85 0.23 -1.54
N ALA A 193 6.59 -0.60 -2.27
CA ALA A 193 7.70 -0.16 -3.12
C ALA A 193 7.23 0.82 -4.22
N SER A 194 6.12 0.52 -4.89
CA SER A 194 5.52 1.41 -5.89
C SER A 194 5.05 2.73 -5.27
N LEU A 195 4.43 2.67 -4.08
CA LEU A 195 3.97 3.85 -3.33
C LEU A 195 5.14 4.71 -2.85
N SER A 196 6.25 4.10 -2.44
CA SER A 196 7.48 4.80 -2.07
C SER A 196 8.14 5.46 -3.27
N ALA A 197 8.23 4.76 -4.41
CA ALA A 197 8.72 5.35 -5.66
C ALA A 197 7.84 6.52 -6.14
N LEU A 198 6.51 6.40 -6.04
CA LEU A 198 5.58 7.49 -6.34
C LEU A 198 5.80 8.68 -5.39
N SER A 199 6.03 8.39 -4.10
CA SER A 199 6.32 9.43 -3.11
C SER A 199 7.65 10.14 -3.35
N ALA A 200 8.56 9.62 -4.19
CA ALA A 200 9.80 10.30 -4.54
C ALA A 200 9.65 11.24 -5.76
N LEU A 201 8.54 11.17 -6.50
CA LEU A 201 8.34 11.98 -7.69
C LEU A 201 8.14 13.46 -7.35
N PRO A 202 8.66 14.40 -8.16
CA PRO A 202 8.45 15.83 -7.93
C PRO A 202 6.95 16.17 -7.96
N GLU A 203 6.53 17.03 -7.03
CA GLU A 203 5.15 17.53 -7.04
C GLU A 203 4.92 18.35 -8.31
N GLN A 204 3.89 17.98 -9.08
CA GLN A 204 3.48 18.75 -10.24
C GLN A 204 2.34 19.69 -9.83
N PRO A 205 2.38 20.97 -10.25
CA PRO A 205 1.30 21.91 -9.94
C PRO A 205 -0.01 21.39 -10.54
N GLY A 206 -1.02 21.23 -9.68
CA GLY A 206 -2.31 20.72 -10.07
C GLY A 206 -3.08 21.69 -10.97
N GLY A 207 -3.14 21.39 -12.27
CA GLY A 207 -4.11 22.01 -13.18
C GLY A 207 -5.53 21.47 -12.92
N ARG A 208 -6.56 22.32 -13.06
CA ARG A 208 -7.95 21.86 -13.09
C ARG A 208 -8.18 21.03 -14.36
N PHE A 209 -8.94 19.95 -14.26
CA PHE A 209 -9.40 19.20 -15.43
C PHE A 209 -10.19 20.12 -16.35
N SER A 210 -9.79 20.19 -17.62
CA SER A 210 -10.63 20.68 -18.70
C SER A 210 -10.99 19.52 -19.63
N GLU A 211 -12.19 19.55 -20.23
CA GLU A 211 -12.61 18.53 -21.21
C GLU A 211 -11.65 18.42 -22.41
N ARG A 212 -10.81 19.45 -22.65
CA ARG A 212 -9.75 19.44 -23.67
C ARG A 212 -8.53 18.61 -23.27
N ASP A 213 -8.32 18.33 -21.98
CA ASP A 213 -7.15 17.60 -21.47
C ASP A 213 -7.27 16.07 -21.64
N GLY A 214 -8.46 15.57 -21.99
CA GLY A 214 -8.73 14.18 -22.37
C GLY A 214 -8.81 13.21 -21.18
N GLU A 215 -7.83 13.23 -20.28
CA GLU A 215 -7.74 12.36 -19.09
C GLU A 215 -6.93 13.04 -17.98
N ARG A 216 -7.33 12.82 -16.72
CA ARG A 216 -6.61 13.26 -15.54
C ARG A 216 -6.73 12.23 -14.43
N LEU A 217 -5.63 11.97 -13.74
CA LEU A 217 -5.59 11.12 -12.56
C LEU A 217 -4.96 11.87 -11.39
N GLU A 218 -5.70 11.98 -10.30
CA GLU A 218 -5.21 12.50 -9.04
C GLU A 218 -5.00 11.35 -8.06
N LEU A 219 -3.80 11.26 -7.51
CA LEU A 219 -3.39 10.30 -6.49
C LEU A 219 -3.16 11.04 -5.18
N ARG A 220 -3.81 10.60 -4.11
CA ARG A 220 -3.53 11.05 -2.73
C ARG A 220 -3.06 9.89 -1.88
N LEU A 221 -1.96 10.11 -1.18
CA LEU A 221 -1.34 9.18 -0.26
C LEU A 221 -1.33 9.80 1.13
N MET A 222 -1.84 9.08 2.13
CA MET A 222 -1.74 9.46 3.53
C MET A 222 -0.96 8.40 4.29
N ARG A 223 0.17 8.80 4.85
CA ARG A 223 1.02 7.94 5.68
C ARG A 223 0.63 8.05 7.14
N ARG A 224 0.94 7.00 7.92
CA ARG A 224 0.66 6.95 9.36
C ARG A 224 1.37 8.05 10.17
N THR A 225 2.49 8.55 9.64
CA THR A 225 3.24 9.70 10.19
C THR A 225 2.41 10.99 10.15
N GLY A 226 1.35 11.05 9.34
CA GLY A 226 0.55 12.25 9.08
C GLY A 226 0.94 12.97 7.80
N GLU A 227 1.99 12.52 7.12
CA GLU A 227 2.37 13.03 5.81
C GLU A 227 1.28 12.72 4.78
N GLU A 228 0.78 13.76 4.13
CA GLU A 228 -0.12 13.68 2.99
C GLU A 228 0.63 14.12 1.74
N ARG A 229 0.49 13.36 0.67
CA ARG A 229 1.08 13.68 -0.62
C ARG A 229 0.04 13.55 -1.72
N GLN A 230 0.00 14.56 -2.59
CA GLN A 230 -0.88 14.61 -3.74
C GLN A 230 -0.05 14.67 -5.02
N LEU A 231 -0.35 13.79 -5.96
CA LEU A 231 0.27 13.73 -7.27
C LEU A 231 -0.83 13.78 -8.33
N ILE A 232 -0.58 14.53 -9.40
CA ILE A 232 -1.52 14.66 -10.51
C ILE A 232 -0.80 14.20 -11.77
N PHE A 233 -1.45 13.31 -12.51
CA PHE A 233 -1.00 12.79 -13.77
C PHE A 233 -2.00 13.21 -14.86
N GLY A 234 -1.48 13.57 -16.02
CA GLY A 234 -2.29 13.79 -17.21
C GLY A 234 -2.59 12.48 -17.93
N VAL A 235 -2.36 12.48 -19.25
CA VAL A 235 -2.67 11.38 -20.17
C VAL A 235 -2.03 10.05 -19.73
N ARG A 236 -2.79 8.95 -19.83
CA ARG A 236 -2.37 7.60 -19.43
C ARG A 236 -1.04 7.13 -20.04
N SER A 237 -0.71 7.56 -21.25
CA SER A 237 0.55 7.21 -21.93
C SER A 237 1.79 7.68 -21.17
N THR A 238 1.69 8.76 -20.40
CA THR A 238 2.82 9.35 -19.65
C THR A 238 2.90 8.83 -18.22
N TRP A 239 2.01 7.93 -17.80
CA TRP A 239 2.03 7.40 -16.43
C TRP A 239 3.31 6.61 -16.15
N PRO A 240 4.01 6.87 -15.03
CA PRO A 240 5.24 6.16 -14.70
C PRO A 240 4.97 4.67 -14.40
N GLU A 241 5.97 3.82 -14.58
CA GLU A 241 5.78 2.37 -14.41
C GLU A 241 5.38 1.99 -12.97
N CYS A 242 5.85 2.74 -11.97
CA CYS A 242 5.42 2.54 -10.58
C CYS A 242 3.91 2.75 -10.38
N LEU A 243 3.31 3.71 -11.08
CA LEU A 243 1.85 3.91 -11.07
C LEU A 243 1.14 2.75 -11.78
N ARG A 244 1.65 2.31 -12.92
CA ARG A 244 1.06 1.17 -13.66
C ARG A 244 1.12 -0.13 -12.86
N ALA A 245 2.24 -0.39 -12.19
CA ALA A 245 2.41 -1.53 -11.30
C ALA A 245 1.40 -1.50 -10.13
N LEU A 246 1.23 -0.34 -9.49
CA LEU A 246 0.21 -0.13 -8.46
C LEU A 246 -1.20 -0.47 -8.97
N LEU A 247 -1.59 0.07 -10.12
CA LEU A 247 -2.92 -0.16 -10.70
C LEU A 247 -3.13 -1.64 -11.05
N ARG A 248 -2.13 -2.32 -11.62
CA ARG A 248 -2.20 -3.76 -11.94
C ARG A 248 -2.46 -4.61 -10.70
N GLU A 249 -1.74 -4.37 -9.60
CA GLU A 249 -1.95 -5.10 -8.34
C GLU A 249 -3.35 -4.87 -7.75
N ILE A 250 -3.87 -3.65 -7.88
CA ILE A 250 -5.26 -3.35 -7.49
C ILE A 250 -6.24 -4.11 -8.38
N THR A 251 -6.05 -4.10 -9.70
CA THR A 251 -6.91 -4.79 -10.68
C THR A 251 -7.02 -6.29 -10.39
N VAL A 252 -5.92 -6.94 -10.00
CA VAL A 252 -5.91 -8.37 -9.63
C VAL A 252 -6.87 -8.66 -8.46
N LEU A 253 -7.00 -7.73 -7.50
CA LEU A 253 -7.88 -7.90 -6.35
C LEU A 253 -9.32 -7.46 -6.58
N THR A 254 -9.55 -6.54 -7.51
CA THR A 254 -10.87 -6.00 -7.83
C THR A 254 -11.54 -6.72 -9.01
N TYR A 255 -11.13 -7.96 -9.29
CA TYR A 255 -11.53 -8.83 -10.42
C TYR A 255 -12.88 -8.47 -11.08
N ASP A 256 -12.90 -8.39 -12.41
CA ASP A 256 -14.11 -8.27 -13.26
C ASP A 256 -14.86 -6.93 -13.23
N VAL A 257 -14.36 -5.90 -12.54
CA VAL A 257 -14.98 -4.56 -12.58
C VAL A 257 -14.54 -3.78 -13.82
N LYS A 258 -15.52 -3.45 -14.68
CA LYS A 258 -15.35 -2.54 -15.83
C LYS A 258 -15.06 -1.12 -15.34
N SER A 259 -13.78 -0.82 -15.09
CA SER A 259 -13.27 0.47 -14.67
C SER A 259 -12.29 1.00 -15.71
N GLU A 260 -12.43 2.25 -16.12
CA GLU A 260 -11.46 2.88 -17.03
C GLU A 260 -10.11 3.06 -16.33
N LEU A 261 -10.09 3.40 -15.03
CA LEU A 261 -8.87 3.51 -14.23
C LEU A 261 -8.08 2.20 -14.17
N LEU A 262 -8.76 1.06 -14.04
CA LEU A 262 -8.15 -0.25 -13.80
C LEU A 262 -7.95 -1.10 -15.07
N GLN A 263 -8.44 -0.63 -16.23
CA GLN A 263 -8.20 -1.27 -17.52
C GLN A 263 -6.73 -1.15 -17.93
N ASN A 264 -6.09 -2.29 -18.21
CA ASN A 264 -4.77 -2.34 -18.82
C ASN A 264 -4.88 -1.81 -20.26
N THR A 265 -4.12 -0.77 -20.60
CA THR A 265 -3.86 -0.46 -22.01
C THR A 265 -3.09 -1.64 -22.59
N PRO A 266 -3.51 -2.24 -23.73
CA PRO A 266 -2.64 -3.18 -24.43
C PRO A 266 -1.33 -2.46 -24.74
N GLN A 267 -0.21 -3.07 -24.33
CA GLN A 267 1.10 -2.65 -24.80
C GLN A 267 1.03 -2.61 -26.33
N ALA A 268 1.37 -1.47 -26.93
CA ALA A 268 1.62 -1.43 -28.36
C ALA A 268 2.62 -2.54 -28.69
N PRO A 269 2.39 -3.35 -29.74
CA PRO A 269 3.34 -4.39 -30.11
C PRO A 269 4.70 -3.73 -30.30
N SER A 270 5.69 -4.19 -29.53
CA SER A 270 7.09 -3.83 -29.70
C SER A 270 7.41 -3.91 -31.18
N ALA A 271 7.96 -2.82 -31.73
CA ALA A 271 8.29 -2.68 -33.13
C ALA A 271 8.91 -3.98 -33.65
N ALA A 272 8.29 -4.53 -34.69
CA ALA A 272 8.70 -5.75 -35.33
C ALA A 272 10.20 -5.69 -35.64
N THR A 273 10.89 -6.75 -35.23
CA THR A 273 12.22 -7.13 -35.70
C THR A 273 12.29 -6.93 -37.21
N PRO A 274 13.32 -6.25 -37.77
CA PRO A 274 13.42 -6.09 -39.21
C PRO A 274 13.63 -7.47 -39.83
N THR A 275 12.62 -7.94 -40.55
CA THR A 275 12.72 -9.12 -41.41
C THR A 275 13.72 -8.81 -42.52
N VAL A 276 14.85 -9.51 -42.49
CA VAL A 276 15.83 -9.58 -43.57
C VAL A 276 15.11 -10.05 -44.84
N PRO A 277 15.30 -9.39 -46.00
CA PRO A 277 14.65 -9.84 -47.23
C PRO A 277 15.26 -11.16 -47.68
N ALA A 278 14.42 -12.20 -47.74
CA ALA A 278 14.77 -13.48 -48.33
C ALA A 278 15.00 -13.30 -49.84
N ALA A 279 16.17 -13.73 -50.30
CA ALA A 279 16.54 -13.77 -51.70
C ALA A 279 15.50 -14.58 -52.50
N GLN A 280 14.97 -13.96 -53.55
CA GLN A 280 14.08 -14.61 -54.51
C GLN A 280 14.91 -15.62 -55.33
N HIS A 281 14.66 -16.91 -55.10
CA HIS A 281 15.05 -17.95 -56.04
C HIS A 281 14.18 -17.79 -57.30
N GLN A 282 14.83 -17.41 -58.41
CA GLN A 282 14.27 -17.57 -59.74
C GLN A 282 14.08 -19.06 -60.00
N VAL A 283 12.84 -19.47 -60.23
CA VAL A 283 12.51 -20.72 -60.90
C VAL A 283 12.11 -20.34 -62.32
N GLU A 284 12.98 -20.67 -63.27
CA GLU A 284 12.69 -20.68 -64.68
C GLU A 284 11.49 -21.61 -64.95
N LYS A 285 10.47 -21.07 -65.62
CA LYS A 285 9.53 -21.85 -66.41
C LYS A 285 9.58 -21.30 -67.82
N GLU A 286 10.36 -21.99 -68.65
CA GLU A 286 10.10 -22.08 -70.07
C GLU A 286 8.74 -22.77 -70.26
N ASP A 287 7.82 -22.06 -70.89
CA ASP A 287 6.84 -22.67 -71.80
C ASP A 287 6.50 -21.59 -72.84
N GLY A 288 6.84 -21.90 -74.08
CA GLY A 288 6.68 -21.02 -75.22
C GLY A 288 5.24 -20.89 -75.68
N GLU A 289 4.96 -19.78 -76.37
CA GLU A 289 4.00 -19.77 -77.47
C GLU A 289 4.33 -18.64 -78.46
N GLU A 290 4.09 -18.97 -79.72
CA GLU A 290 4.41 -18.31 -80.99
C GLU A 290 4.08 -16.81 -81.12
N ALA A 291 4.87 -16.09 -81.94
CA ALA A 291 4.39 -15.55 -83.22
C ALA A 291 5.43 -14.61 -83.90
N ARG A 292 6.09 -15.10 -84.95
CA ARG A 292 6.15 -14.55 -86.33
C ARG A 292 7.33 -15.08 -87.12
#